data_AF-A0A925ARY0-F1
#
_entry.id   AF-A0A925ARY0-F1
#
_cell.length_a   1.000
_cell.length_b   1.000
_cell.length_c   1.000
_cell.angle_alpha   90.00
_cell.angle_beta   90.00
_cell.angle_gamma   90.00
#
_symmetry.space_group_name_H-M   'P 1'
#
loop_
_entity.id
_entity.type
_entity.pdbx_description
1 polymer ?
#
loop_
_entity_poly.entity_id
_entity_poly.type
_entity_poly.pdbx_seq_one_letter_code
_entity_poly.pdbx_strand_id
1 'polypeptide(L)'
;MRYRAHIPVLGILAIAGCGGDGTTAPPDTVQQQASVPFKRQSPPSAPPSNSQSNSPSNSLSNSAAPTPANTAPRVQAANIPAGARYAIVCERYSGGGHEQQARLAKDGLIRQTGRSDFHVVHEPQSSLLMYGYYAEVESALNPREATRAKTDREWLETLKNSMGDRLFRQCMAIVLPSPNPDAPPEWDLTKLDSDRAPSDPTRRHWTIVIAAYTPKAVDERGRPLNQKQLAIETVRDARAQGVEAYYYLGDEMSQVCIGAWPRSAIKAQERAAAETAESGRTNSNKELYVSTTPLSAEARRTLEKSGKYKVFAPKLEVQNPDLLRTWQKFKEYAVDGYVKVDKETNQPQESFLAEIPKTQTTMLSGTPDTSATEQAAPTVINPIAPNANTGGRLRRVTP
;
A
#
# COMPACT_ATOMS: atom_id res chain seq x y z
N MET A 1 14.69 13.24 -20.88
CA MET A 1 15.36 13.89 -19.74
C MET A 1 14.54 13.63 -18.49
N ARG A 2 15.16 13.25 -17.37
CA ARG A 2 14.48 13.14 -16.08
C ARG A 2 14.88 14.36 -15.25
N TYR A 3 13.95 15.26 -14.99
CA TYR A 3 14.16 16.35 -14.04
C TYR A 3 13.73 15.83 -12.67
N ARG A 4 14.66 15.78 -11.71
CA ARG A 4 14.30 15.53 -10.31
C ARG A 4 13.29 16.62 -9.92
N ALA A 5 12.15 16.23 -9.36
CA ALA A 5 11.11 17.18 -9.05
C ALA A 5 11.67 18.20 -8.06
N HIS A 6 11.83 19.44 -8.51
CA HIS A 6 11.94 20.57 -7.61
C HIS A 6 10.51 20.91 -7.17
N ILE A 7 9.88 20.01 -6.40
CA ILE A 7 8.66 20.39 -5.70
C ILE A 7 9.09 21.59 -4.83
N PRO A 8 8.41 22.73 -4.83
CA PRO A 8 8.82 23.89 -4.03
C PRO A 8 8.85 23.60 -2.51
N VAL A 9 8.40 22.40 -2.10
CA VAL A 9 8.56 21.81 -0.76
C VAL A 9 9.91 21.09 -0.58
N LEU A 10 10.52 20.58 -1.64
CA LEU A 10 11.82 19.89 -1.66
C LEU A 10 13.01 20.83 -1.83
N GLY A 11 12.88 22.07 -1.37
CA GLY A 11 14.00 22.98 -1.15
C GLY A 11 14.71 22.69 0.17
N ILE A 12 15.25 21.48 0.34
CA ILE A 12 16.42 21.05 1.15
C ILE A 12 16.47 19.52 1.01
N LEU A 13 17.14 19.05 -0.04
CA LEU A 13 17.98 17.85 0.08
C LEU A 13 19.41 18.34 -0.15
N ALA A 14 19.85 19.21 0.76
CA ALA A 14 21.24 19.63 0.87
C ALA A 14 21.99 18.56 1.68
N ILE A 15 22.69 17.71 0.93
CA ILE A 15 24.03 17.19 1.22
C ILE A 15 24.58 17.59 2.60
N ALA A 16 24.46 16.72 3.61
CA ALA A 16 25.32 16.76 4.78
C ALA A 16 26.62 16.03 4.44
N GLY A 17 27.54 16.76 3.81
CA GLY A 17 28.85 16.29 3.40
C GLY A 17 29.84 17.44 3.42
N CYS A 18 30.15 17.95 4.62
CA CYS A 18 31.32 18.79 4.85
C CYS A 18 32.28 18.04 5.77
N GLY A 19 33.36 17.53 5.17
CA GLY A 19 34.61 17.38 5.90
C GLY A 19 35.21 18.75 6.19
N GLY A 20 35.91 18.86 7.31
CA GLY A 20 36.61 20.06 7.74
C GLY A 20 37.24 19.82 9.10
N ASP A 21 38.51 19.43 9.07
CA ASP A 21 39.43 19.24 10.20
C ASP A 21 39.50 20.46 11.13
N GLY A 22 39.74 20.24 12.43
CA GLY A 22 40.02 21.34 13.35
C GLY A 22 40.02 21.00 14.84
N THR A 23 41.02 20.23 15.27
CA THR A 23 41.72 20.28 16.58
C THR A 23 41.21 21.23 17.66
N THR A 24 40.84 20.69 18.84
CA THR A 24 41.39 21.08 20.16
C THR A 24 40.84 20.17 21.28
N ALA A 25 41.74 19.46 21.96
CA ALA A 25 41.57 18.91 23.31
C ALA A 25 41.94 20.00 24.35
N PRO A 26 41.97 19.78 25.70
CA PRO A 26 41.58 18.66 26.58
C PRO A 26 40.77 19.21 27.82
N PRO A 27 40.76 18.66 29.07
CA PRO A 27 41.22 17.37 29.59
C PRO A 27 40.25 16.58 30.51
N ASP A 28 40.63 15.31 30.68
CA ASP A 28 40.56 14.45 31.86
C ASP A 28 39.52 14.72 32.97
N THR A 29 38.66 13.74 33.21
CA THR A 29 38.27 13.36 34.57
C THR A 29 38.12 11.85 34.68
N VAL A 30 39.03 11.28 35.47
CA VAL A 30 39.06 9.92 35.99
C VAL A 30 38.08 9.80 37.16
N GLN A 31 37.27 8.75 37.19
CA GLN A 31 36.77 8.00 38.36
C GLN A 31 35.57 7.14 37.88
N GLN A 32 35.27 5.93 38.34
CA GLN A 32 35.98 4.89 39.10
C GLN A 32 35.03 3.68 39.04
N GLN A 33 35.59 2.48 39.17
CA GLN A 33 34.86 1.20 39.21
C GLN A 33 33.86 1.11 40.37
N ALA A 34 32.73 0.44 40.15
CA ALA A 34 32.11 -0.40 41.17
C ALA A 34 31.39 -1.58 40.52
N SER A 35 32.02 -2.75 40.60
CA SER A 35 31.47 -4.05 40.25
C SER A 35 30.65 -4.58 41.43
N VAL A 36 29.36 -4.84 41.22
CA VAL A 36 28.51 -5.53 42.21
C VAL A 36 28.36 -7.01 41.82
N PRO A 37 28.62 -7.96 42.74
CA PRO A 37 28.47 -9.38 42.48
C PRO A 37 27.00 -9.82 42.57
N PHE A 38 26.45 -10.35 41.48
CA PHE A 38 25.12 -10.95 41.44
C PHE A 38 25.17 -12.36 42.05
N LYS A 39 24.55 -12.51 43.22
CA LYS A 39 24.49 -13.76 44.00
C LYS A 39 23.42 -14.68 43.41
N ARG A 40 23.83 -15.83 42.87
CA ARG A 40 22.95 -16.96 42.52
C ARG A 40 22.20 -17.44 43.77
N GLN A 41 20.87 -17.40 43.73
CA GLN A 41 20.01 -18.16 44.62
C GLN A 41 19.40 -19.33 43.84
N SER A 42 19.65 -20.53 44.34
CA SER A 42 19.03 -21.78 43.90
C SER A 42 17.59 -21.85 44.42
N PRO A 43 16.61 -22.37 43.64
CA PRO A 43 15.30 -22.70 44.18
C PRO A 43 15.32 -24.05 44.93
N PRO A 44 14.69 -24.16 46.11
CA PRO A 44 14.50 -25.43 46.78
C PRO A 44 13.25 -26.19 46.29
N SER A 45 13.36 -27.49 46.45
CA SER A 45 12.48 -28.61 46.12
C SER A 45 11.01 -28.53 46.57
N ALA A 46 10.16 -29.23 45.82
CA ALA A 46 8.81 -29.73 46.16
C ALA A 46 8.81 -30.62 47.44
N PRO A 47 7.68 -31.01 48.12
CA PRO A 47 6.45 -31.66 47.56
C PRO A 47 5.16 -31.38 48.43
N PRO A 48 4.09 -32.23 48.54
CA PRO A 48 3.52 -33.29 47.69
C PRO A 48 2.01 -33.10 47.34
N SER A 49 1.54 -34.04 46.51
CA SER A 49 0.18 -34.44 46.18
C SER A 49 -0.93 -34.18 47.20
N ASN A 50 -2.09 -33.74 46.70
CA ASN A 50 -3.37 -33.97 47.38
C ASN A 50 -4.43 -34.43 46.38
N SER A 51 -5.08 -35.53 46.74
CA SER A 51 -6.09 -36.26 45.96
C SER A 51 -7.48 -35.96 46.54
N GLN A 52 -8.34 -35.27 45.77
CA GLN A 52 -9.81 -35.24 45.96
C GLN A 52 -10.40 -35.07 44.55
N SER A 53 -11.13 -36.00 43.93
CA SER A 53 -12.37 -36.67 44.32
C SER A 53 -13.44 -35.67 44.80
N ASN A 54 -14.25 -35.13 43.89
CA ASN A 54 -15.73 -35.13 43.97
C ASN A 54 -16.41 -34.43 42.76
N SER A 55 -17.23 -35.22 42.08
CA SER A 55 -18.58 -35.00 41.51
C SER A 55 -18.99 -33.70 40.74
N PRO A 56 -19.84 -33.85 39.70
CA PRO A 56 -20.25 -32.77 38.81
C PRO A 56 -21.35 -31.90 39.43
N SER A 57 -21.12 -30.61 39.56
CA SER A 57 -22.17 -29.63 39.86
C SER A 57 -22.57 -28.90 38.57
N ASN A 58 -23.80 -29.19 38.13
CA ASN A 58 -24.56 -28.41 37.17
C ASN A 58 -24.76 -26.99 37.73
N SER A 59 -24.11 -25.99 37.11
CA SER A 59 -24.44 -24.57 37.30
C SER A 59 -24.99 -23.99 35.99
N LEU A 60 -26.32 -24.05 35.86
CA LEU A 60 -27.11 -23.24 34.95
C LEU A 60 -27.22 -21.83 35.54
N SER A 61 -26.47 -20.84 35.05
CA SER A 61 -26.83 -19.40 35.01
C SER A 61 -25.61 -18.51 34.70
N ASN A 62 -25.55 -18.00 33.48
CA ASN A 62 -25.45 -16.56 33.15
C ASN A 62 -25.16 -16.42 31.66
N SER A 63 -26.23 -16.22 30.88
CA SER A 63 -26.14 -15.70 29.52
C SER A 63 -25.69 -14.24 29.59
N ALA A 64 -24.38 -14.01 29.63
CA ALA A 64 -23.82 -12.75 29.18
C ALA A 64 -24.03 -12.68 27.66
N ALA A 65 -24.69 -11.62 27.20
CA ALA A 65 -24.87 -11.35 25.79
C ALA A 65 -23.49 -11.35 25.09
N PRO A 66 -23.30 -12.10 23.99
CA PRO A 66 -22.05 -12.07 23.26
C PRO A 66 -21.87 -10.68 22.66
N THR A 67 -20.93 -9.91 23.19
CA THR A 67 -20.45 -8.68 22.55
C THR A 67 -19.95 -9.06 21.15
N PRO A 68 -20.52 -8.52 20.06
CA PRO A 68 -20.03 -8.81 18.72
C PRO A 68 -18.66 -8.13 18.57
N ALA A 69 -17.60 -8.88 18.81
CA ALA A 69 -16.23 -8.51 18.51
C ALA A 69 -16.04 -8.56 16.98
N ASN A 70 -16.52 -7.53 16.29
CA ASN A 70 -16.29 -7.32 14.86
C ASN A 70 -14.87 -6.75 14.65
N THR A 71 -13.86 -7.53 15.03
CA THR A 71 -12.48 -7.26 14.62
C THR A 71 -12.22 -8.17 13.44
N ALA A 72 -12.11 -7.60 12.23
CA ALA A 72 -11.70 -8.35 11.06
C ALA A 72 -10.48 -9.22 11.44
N PRO A 73 -10.45 -10.51 11.10
CA PRO A 73 -9.36 -11.40 11.49
C PRO A 73 -8.07 -10.80 10.96
N ARG A 74 -7.29 -10.22 11.88
CA ARG A 74 -5.95 -9.73 11.59
C ARG A 74 -5.18 -10.99 11.25
N VAL A 75 -4.89 -11.19 9.96
CA VAL A 75 -3.92 -12.20 9.48
C VAL A 75 -2.77 -12.10 10.46
N GLN A 76 -2.56 -13.14 11.28
CA GLN A 76 -1.46 -13.17 12.22
C GLN A 76 -0.24 -12.94 11.36
N ALA A 77 0.31 -11.72 11.43
CA ALA A 77 1.39 -11.33 10.55
C ALA A 77 2.50 -12.30 10.89
N ALA A 78 2.74 -13.26 10.00
CA ALA A 78 3.94 -14.05 10.04
C ALA A 78 5.08 -13.05 10.24
N ASN A 79 6.08 -13.40 11.04
CA ASN A 79 7.21 -12.50 11.30
C ASN A 79 8.01 -12.36 9.99
N ILE A 80 7.49 -11.53 9.07
CA ILE A 80 8.04 -11.28 7.75
C ILE A 80 9.33 -10.50 8.01
N PRO A 81 10.50 -11.05 7.63
CA PRO A 81 11.76 -10.38 7.84
C PRO A 81 11.77 -8.98 7.22
N ALA A 82 12.41 -8.03 7.89
CA ALA A 82 12.55 -6.67 7.39
C ALA A 82 13.18 -6.68 5.99
N GLY A 83 12.52 -6.02 5.03
CA GLY A 83 12.97 -5.93 3.63
C GLY A 83 12.53 -7.10 2.74
N ALA A 84 11.83 -8.11 3.26
CA ALA A 84 11.22 -9.13 2.42
C ALA A 84 10.07 -8.52 1.59
N ARG A 85 10.13 -8.73 0.28
CA ARG A 85 9.15 -8.24 -0.70
C ARG A 85 8.46 -9.36 -1.44
N TYR A 86 9.01 -10.57 -1.39
CA TYR A 86 8.48 -11.73 -2.09
C TYR A 86 8.57 -12.98 -1.21
N ALA A 87 7.71 -13.94 -1.52
CA ALA A 87 7.78 -15.31 -1.03
C ALA A 87 7.23 -16.26 -2.09
N ILE A 88 7.62 -17.54 -2.06
CA ILE A 88 7.19 -18.52 -3.05
C ILE A 88 5.94 -19.23 -2.53
N VAL A 89 4.81 -19.10 -3.23
CA VAL A 89 3.60 -19.90 -2.96
C VAL A 89 3.81 -21.30 -3.52
N CYS A 90 3.61 -22.30 -2.65
CA CYS A 90 3.76 -23.72 -2.99
C CYS A 90 2.41 -24.38 -3.27
N GLU A 91 1.41 -24.15 -2.41
CA GLU A 91 0.09 -24.79 -2.50
C GLU A 91 -0.98 -23.92 -1.83
N ARG A 92 -2.23 -24.02 -2.30
CA ARG A 92 -3.39 -23.36 -1.69
C ARG A 92 -4.36 -24.42 -1.16
N TYR A 93 -4.63 -24.36 0.13
CA TYR A 93 -5.67 -25.17 0.78
C TYR A 93 -6.95 -24.35 0.84
N SER A 94 -8.08 -24.91 0.46
CA SER A 94 -9.40 -24.26 0.49
C SER A 94 -10.45 -25.17 1.11
N GLY A 95 -11.60 -24.60 1.49
CA GLY A 95 -12.72 -25.34 2.08
C GLY A 95 -12.61 -25.53 3.60
N GLY A 96 -13.58 -26.24 4.19
CA GLY A 96 -13.63 -26.47 5.63
C GLY A 96 -12.36 -27.16 6.14
N GLY A 97 -11.70 -26.57 7.14
CA GLY A 97 -10.46 -27.11 7.72
C GLY A 97 -9.18 -26.78 6.94
N HIS A 98 -9.22 -25.85 5.97
CA HIS A 98 -8.04 -25.43 5.19
C HIS A 98 -6.85 -25.04 6.07
N GLU A 99 -7.09 -24.40 7.24
CA GLU A 99 -6.02 -24.02 8.16
C GLU A 99 -5.29 -25.22 8.75
N GLN A 100 -6.04 -26.26 9.17
CA GLN A 100 -5.47 -27.47 9.74
C GLN A 100 -4.71 -28.26 8.66
N GLN A 101 -5.27 -28.37 7.46
CA GLN A 101 -4.62 -29.03 6.34
C GLN A 101 -3.29 -28.36 5.97
N ALA A 102 -3.29 -27.02 5.86
CA ALA A 102 -2.08 -26.26 5.57
C ALA A 102 -1.01 -26.42 6.66
N ARG A 103 -1.40 -26.43 7.94
CA ARG A 103 -0.48 -26.67 9.07
C ARG A 103 0.11 -28.08 9.04
N LEU A 104 -0.72 -29.10 8.84
CA LEU A 104 -0.26 -30.49 8.72
C LEU A 104 0.69 -30.67 7.53
N ALA A 105 0.39 -30.04 6.40
CA ALA A 105 1.25 -30.06 5.23
C ALA A 105 2.60 -29.38 5.50
N LYS A 106 2.59 -28.19 6.13
CA LYS A 106 3.81 -27.48 6.56
C LYS A 106 4.68 -28.37 7.46
N ASP A 107 4.09 -28.97 8.49
CA ASP A 107 4.83 -29.79 9.45
C ASP A 107 5.36 -31.08 8.81
N GLY A 108 4.58 -31.68 7.90
CA GLY A 108 5.01 -32.83 7.09
C GLY A 108 6.22 -32.50 6.21
N LEU A 109 6.16 -31.36 5.53
CA LEU A 109 7.24 -30.84 4.68
C LEU A 109 8.52 -30.55 5.45
N ILE A 110 8.42 -29.90 6.61
CA ILE A 110 9.57 -29.64 7.48
C ILE A 110 10.22 -30.96 7.91
N ARG A 111 9.42 -31.96 8.31
CA ARG A 111 9.94 -33.30 8.67
C ARG A 111 10.59 -34.03 7.49
N GLN A 112 9.99 -33.95 6.30
CA GLN A 112 10.47 -34.64 5.11
C GLN A 112 11.75 -34.02 4.53
N THR A 113 11.80 -32.68 4.50
CA THR A 113 12.88 -31.93 3.82
C THR A 113 13.99 -31.46 4.76
N GLY A 114 13.72 -31.39 6.07
CA GLY A 114 14.60 -30.77 7.06
C GLY A 114 14.70 -29.25 6.95
N ARG A 115 13.91 -28.60 6.08
CA ARG A 115 13.93 -27.13 5.91
C ARG A 115 12.81 -26.48 6.71
N SER A 116 13.13 -25.43 7.47
CA SER A 116 12.20 -24.72 8.35
C SER A 116 11.56 -23.47 7.74
N ASP A 117 11.91 -23.10 6.50
CA ASP A 117 11.46 -21.85 5.87
C ASP A 117 10.00 -21.88 5.35
N PHE A 118 9.29 -22.99 5.56
CA PHE A 118 7.87 -23.10 5.25
C PHE A 118 7.01 -22.32 6.26
N HIS A 119 6.05 -21.56 5.75
CA HIS A 119 5.09 -20.82 6.55
C HIS A 119 3.70 -20.85 5.91
N VAL A 120 2.67 -20.54 6.71
CA VAL A 120 1.27 -20.56 6.26
C VAL A 120 0.67 -19.19 6.49
N VAL A 121 0.05 -18.64 5.45
CA VAL A 121 -0.76 -17.41 5.51
C VAL A 121 -2.23 -17.82 5.46
N HIS A 122 -2.99 -17.44 6.49
CA HIS A 122 -4.41 -17.74 6.57
C HIS A 122 -5.22 -16.59 5.97
N GLU A 123 -6.06 -16.91 4.99
CA GLU A 123 -7.07 -16.05 4.39
C GLU A 123 -8.47 -16.56 4.80
N PRO A 124 -9.54 -15.75 4.67
CA PRO A 124 -10.86 -16.16 5.14
C PRO A 124 -11.44 -17.44 4.52
N GLN A 125 -11.05 -17.76 3.27
CA GLN A 125 -11.56 -18.92 2.52
C GLN A 125 -10.44 -19.92 2.15
N SER A 126 -9.19 -19.60 2.49
CA SER A 126 -8.03 -20.38 2.06
C SER A 126 -6.85 -20.25 3.01
N SER A 127 -5.89 -21.15 2.87
CA SER A 127 -4.57 -21.00 3.48
C SER A 127 -3.51 -21.26 2.43
N LEU A 128 -2.58 -20.31 2.31
CA LEU A 128 -1.45 -20.39 1.40
C LEU A 128 -0.27 -20.98 2.14
N LEU A 129 0.23 -22.11 1.67
CA LEU A 129 1.52 -22.63 2.07
C LEU A 129 2.60 -21.97 1.22
N MET A 130 3.55 -21.35 1.90
CA MET A 130 4.59 -20.53 1.30
C MET A 130 5.97 -20.96 1.78
N TYR A 131 7.00 -20.65 1.01
CA TYR A 131 8.39 -20.95 1.30
C TYR A 131 9.27 -19.72 1.15
N GLY A 132 10.10 -19.48 2.17
CA GLY A 132 11.14 -18.46 2.16
C GLY A 132 10.64 -17.02 2.12
N TYR A 133 11.57 -16.09 2.32
CA TYR A 133 11.34 -14.65 2.20
C TYR A 133 12.49 -14.06 1.42
N TYR A 134 12.16 -13.26 0.40
CA TYR A 134 13.11 -12.74 -0.56
C TYR A 134 12.93 -11.23 -0.69
N ALA A 135 14.04 -10.50 -0.73
CA ALA A 135 14.02 -9.08 -1.05
C ALA A 135 13.73 -8.85 -2.54
N GLU A 136 14.09 -9.81 -3.40
CA GLU A 136 14.11 -9.66 -4.85
C GLU A 136 14.09 -11.03 -5.52
N VAL A 137 13.39 -11.17 -6.66
CA VAL A 137 13.29 -12.45 -7.40
C VAL A 137 13.89 -12.40 -8.81
N GLU A 138 13.97 -11.22 -9.44
CA GLU A 138 14.38 -11.09 -10.85
C GLU A 138 15.40 -9.97 -11.12
N SER A 139 15.81 -9.18 -10.12
CA SER A 139 16.60 -7.96 -10.39
C SER A 139 18.11 -8.19 -10.50
N ALA A 140 18.72 -7.48 -11.45
CA ALA A 140 20.17 -7.34 -11.58
C ALA A 140 20.82 -6.58 -10.41
N LEU A 141 20.05 -5.85 -9.61
CA LEU A 141 20.56 -5.06 -8.48
C LEU A 141 20.97 -5.93 -7.29
N ASN A 142 20.30 -7.08 -7.10
CA ASN A 142 20.62 -8.04 -6.05
C ASN A 142 20.66 -9.47 -6.63
N PRO A 143 21.71 -9.79 -7.43
CA PRO A 143 21.80 -11.07 -8.12
C PRO A 143 21.90 -12.25 -7.16
N ARG A 144 22.42 -12.03 -5.94
CA ARG A 144 22.53 -13.06 -4.92
C ARG A 144 21.16 -13.51 -4.43
N GLU A 145 20.27 -12.58 -4.07
CA GLU A 145 18.91 -12.93 -3.65
C GLU A 145 18.07 -13.50 -4.80
N ALA A 146 18.17 -12.92 -6.00
CA ALA A 146 17.47 -13.45 -7.17
C ALA A 146 17.90 -14.90 -7.48
N THR A 147 19.21 -15.20 -7.39
CA THR A 147 19.74 -16.56 -7.56
C THR A 147 19.24 -17.50 -6.47
N ARG A 148 19.19 -17.04 -5.21
CA ARG A 148 18.65 -17.81 -4.08
C ARG A 148 17.17 -18.16 -4.30
N ALA A 149 16.34 -17.19 -4.65
CA ALA A 149 14.92 -17.39 -4.93
C ALA A 149 14.69 -18.37 -6.08
N LYS A 150 15.47 -18.25 -7.17
CA LYS A 150 15.42 -19.18 -8.31
C LYS A 150 15.84 -20.60 -7.90
N THR A 151 16.94 -20.75 -7.17
CA THR A 151 17.43 -22.04 -6.67
C THR A 151 16.40 -22.72 -5.77
N ASP A 152 15.78 -21.97 -4.86
CA ASP A 152 14.74 -22.50 -3.98
C ASP A 152 13.49 -22.91 -4.76
N ARG A 153 13.06 -22.12 -5.75
CA ARG A 153 11.93 -22.48 -6.63
C ARG A 153 12.20 -23.76 -7.41
N GLU A 154 13.37 -23.88 -8.03
CA GLU A 154 13.78 -25.08 -8.76
C GLU A 154 13.83 -26.30 -7.82
N TRP A 155 14.37 -26.13 -6.61
CA TRP A 155 14.35 -27.19 -5.60
C TRP A 155 12.93 -27.63 -5.23
N LEU A 156 12.02 -26.69 -4.96
CA LEU A 156 10.61 -27.00 -4.65
C LEU A 156 9.93 -27.79 -5.77
N GLU A 157 10.21 -27.45 -7.03
CA GLU A 157 9.66 -28.15 -8.21
C GLU A 157 10.18 -29.60 -8.36
N THR A 158 11.32 -29.92 -7.75
CA THR A 158 11.88 -31.29 -7.74
C THR A 158 11.34 -32.17 -6.62
N LEU A 159 10.63 -31.61 -5.63
CA LEU A 159 10.11 -32.38 -4.51
C LEU A 159 9.04 -33.38 -4.97
N LYS A 160 9.17 -34.62 -4.51
CA LYS A 160 8.27 -35.72 -4.82
C LYS A 160 7.73 -36.36 -3.55
N ASN A 161 6.51 -36.90 -3.64
CA ASN A 161 5.94 -37.74 -2.60
C ASN A 161 6.54 -39.18 -2.66
N SER A 162 6.13 -40.05 -1.74
CA SER A 162 6.57 -41.45 -1.71
C SER A 162 6.16 -42.27 -2.93
N MET A 163 5.17 -41.81 -3.71
CA MET A 163 4.71 -42.44 -4.95
C MET A 163 5.47 -41.94 -6.18
N GLY A 164 6.38 -40.95 -6.02
CA GLY A 164 7.15 -40.36 -7.10
C GLY A 164 6.47 -39.21 -7.83
N ASP A 165 5.26 -38.82 -7.44
CA ASP A 165 4.56 -37.66 -7.99
C ASP A 165 5.16 -36.36 -7.45
N ARG A 166 5.15 -35.30 -8.26
CA ARG A 166 5.55 -33.97 -7.81
C ARG A 166 4.64 -33.48 -6.70
N LEU A 167 5.24 -32.99 -5.63
CA LEU A 167 4.50 -32.53 -4.46
C LEU A 167 3.70 -31.24 -4.76
N PHE A 168 4.31 -30.33 -5.51
CA PHE A 168 3.68 -29.07 -5.92
C PHE A 168 3.47 -29.05 -7.42
N ARG A 169 2.27 -28.65 -7.86
CA ARG A 169 1.97 -28.51 -9.29
C ARG A 169 2.68 -27.31 -9.90
N GLN A 170 2.73 -26.20 -9.16
CA GLN A 170 3.36 -24.96 -9.58
C GLN A 170 3.84 -24.18 -8.35
N CYS A 171 5.09 -23.69 -8.39
CA CYS A 171 5.63 -22.77 -7.41
C CYS A 171 5.80 -21.39 -8.04
N MET A 172 5.24 -20.34 -7.45
CA MET A 172 5.34 -18.98 -7.98
C MET A 172 5.73 -17.97 -6.90
N ALA A 173 6.59 -17.01 -7.24
CA ALA A 173 6.87 -15.89 -6.36
C ALA A 173 5.68 -14.92 -6.35
N ILE A 174 5.20 -14.56 -5.18
CA ILE A 174 4.20 -13.50 -5.00
C ILE A 174 4.82 -12.32 -4.27
N VAL A 175 4.27 -11.13 -4.52
CA VAL A 175 4.63 -9.92 -3.79
C VAL A 175 3.99 -9.98 -2.40
N LEU A 176 4.79 -9.73 -1.37
CA LEU A 176 4.30 -9.60 0.00
C LEU A 176 3.85 -8.17 0.25
N PRO A 177 2.76 -7.96 1.00
CA PRO A 177 2.38 -6.63 1.44
C PRO A 177 3.47 -6.08 2.36
N SER A 178 4.12 -4.99 1.95
CA SER A 178 5.05 -4.28 2.81
C SER A 178 4.30 -3.78 4.05
N PRO A 179 4.81 -4.01 5.27
CA PRO A 179 4.20 -3.47 6.47
C PRO A 179 4.09 -1.95 6.35
N ASN A 180 2.98 -1.40 6.83
CA ASN A 180 2.82 0.04 6.87
C ASN A 180 3.89 0.63 7.80
N PRO A 181 4.67 1.62 7.36
CA PRO A 181 5.66 2.24 8.23
C PRO A 181 4.98 2.97 9.38
N ASP A 182 5.71 3.17 10.47
CA ASP A 182 5.20 3.93 11.60
C ASP A 182 5.02 5.40 11.21
N ALA A 183 3.81 5.92 11.41
CA ALA A 183 3.45 7.28 11.09
C ALA A 183 2.26 7.73 11.94
N PRO A 184 2.15 9.03 12.25
CA PRO A 184 1.01 9.55 12.98
C PRO A 184 -0.32 9.22 12.25
N PRO A 185 -1.31 8.65 12.96
CA PRO A 185 -2.55 8.19 12.34
C PRO A 185 -3.37 9.35 11.76
N GLU A 186 -3.21 10.57 12.24
CA GLU A 186 -3.90 11.76 11.73
C GLU A 186 -3.36 12.25 10.38
N TRP A 187 -2.25 11.69 9.89
CA TRP A 187 -1.73 11.96 8.55
C TRP A 187 -2.29 10.98 7.50
N ASP A 188 -2.94 9.90 7.95
CA ASP A 188 -3.58 8.92 7.08
C ASP A 188 -4.90 9.46 6.54
N LEU A 189 -4.96 9.67 5.23
CA LEU A 189 -6.14 10.20 4.55
C LEU A 189 -7.39 9.34 4.77
N THR A 190 -7.23 8.03 5.03
CA THR A 190 -8.34 7.10 5.24
C THR A 190 -8.97 7.22 6.62
N LYS A 191 -8.24 7.78 7.59
CA LYS A 191 -8.72 8.02 8.96
C LYS A 191 -9.32 9.40 9.13
N LEU A 192 -9.20 10.25 8.11
CA LEU A 192 -9.65 11.62 8.16
C LEU A 192 -11.18 11.70 8.30
N ASP A 193 -11.63 12.41 9.33
CA ASP A 193 -13.04 12.52 9.73
C ASP A 193 -13.75 11.16 9.89
N SER A 194 -13.01 10.11 10.29
CA SER A 194 -13.57 8.78 10.55
C SER A 194 -14.53 8.75 11.74
N ASP A 195 -14.44 9.74 12.62
CA ASP A 195 -15.32 10.01 13.76
C ASP A 195 -16.61 10.77 13.38
N ARG A 196 -16.68 11.33 12.16
CA ARG A 196 -17.84 12.13 11.72
C ARG A 196 -18.88 11.31 10.97
N ALA A 197 -20.15 11.64 11.18
CA ALA A 197 -21.26 11.01 10.48
C ALA A 197 -21.12 11.16 8.95
N PRO A 198 -21.47 10.14 8.14
CA PRO A 198 -21.43 10.24 6.67
C PRO A 198 -22.24 11.40 6.08
N SER A 199 -23.29 11.84 6.78
CA SER A 199 -24.17 12.96 6.40
C SER A 199 -23.67 14.34 6.83
N ASP A 200 -22.57 14.42 7.57
CA ASP A 200 -22.05 15.70 8.08
C ASP A 200 -21.54 16.58 6.90
N PRO A 201 -22.11 17.77 6.68
CA PRO A 201 -21.71 18.66 5.59
C PRO A 201 -20.30 19.23 5.77
N THR A 202 -19.75 19.19 6.99
CA THR A 202 -18.41 19.67 7.31
C THR A 202 -17.32 18.62 7.04
N ARG A 203 -17.71 17.36 6.74
CA ARG A 203 -16.73 16.34 6.36
C ARG A 203 -15.95 16.77 5.14
N ARG A 204 -14.64 16.59 5.26
CA ARG A 204 -13.70 16.73 4.17
C ARG A 204 -14.01 15.67 3.13
N HIS A 205 -14.03 16.10 1.87
CA HIS A 205 -14.43 15.29 0.73
C HIS A 205 -13.41 15.35 -0.39
N TRP A 206 -12.69 16.46 -0.51
CA TRP A 206 -11.75 16.71 -1.59
C TRP A 206 -10.34 16.90 -1.05
N THR A 207 -9.35 16.42 -1.78
CA THR A 207 -7.92 16.69 -1.56
C THR A 207 -7.24 16.95 -2.90
N ILE A 208 -6.08 17.60 -2.91
CA ILE A 208 -5.21 17.68 -4.10
C ILE A 208 -4.18 16.56 -4.00
N VAL A 209 -3.98 15.77 -5.06
CA VAL A 209 -2.91 14.78 -5.16
C VAL A 209 -1.73 15.39 -5.90
N ILE A 210 -0.58 15.45 -5.23
CA ILE A 210 0.63 16.12 -5.75
C ILE A 210 1.76 15.13 -6.10
N ALA A 211 1.74 13.94 -5.51
CA ALA A 211 2.72 12.93 -5.83
C ALA A 211 2.15 11.51 -5.68
N ALA A 212 2.74 10.57 -6.42
CA ALA A 212 2.57 9.15 -6.17
C ALA A 212 3.91 8.41 -6.21
N TYR A 213 4.02 7.41 -5.35
CA TYR A 213 5.14 6.49 -5.28
C TYR A 213 4.66 5.10 -5.65
N THR A 214 5.37 4.48 -6.59
CA THR A 214 5.09 3.14 -7.10
C THR A 214 6.07 2.12 -6.50
N PRO A 215 5.76 0.82 -6.50
CA PRO A 215 6.68 -0.24 -6.11
C PRO A 215 7.98 -0.29 -6.94
N LYS A 216 8.04 0.47 -8.05
CA LYS A 216 9.19 0.61 -8.94
C LYS A 216 10.06 1.83 -8.59
N ALA A 217 9.71 2.59 -7.56
CA ALA A 217 10.53 3.68 -7.07
C ALA A 217 11.94 3.17 -6.72
N VAL A 218 12.95 3.89 -7.21
CA VAL A 218 14.36 3.57 -6.97
C VAL A 218 15.12 4.82 -6.54
N ASP A 219 16.16 4.64 -5.74
CA ASP A 219 17.07 5.73 -5.39
C ASP A 219 18.07 6.04 -6.52
N GLU A 220 18.96 7.01 -6.27
CA GLU A 220 20.00 7.41 -7.24
C GLU A 220 20.96 6.28 -7.61
N ARG A 221 21.06 5.24 -6.78
CA ARG A 221 21.87 4.03 -7.02
C ARG A 221 21.05 2.90 -7.65
N GLY A 222 19.80 3.18 -8.03
CA GLY A 222 18.88 2.21 -8.58
C GLY A 222 18.28 1.25 -7.54
N ARG A 223 18.55 1.40 -6.24
CA ARG A 223 18.02 0.49 -5.22
C ARG A 223 16.52 0.70 -5.04
N PRO A 224 15.71 -0.36 -4.95
CA PRO A 224 14.28 -0.21 -4.75
C PRO A 224 13.99 0.47 -3.42
N LEU A 225 13.05 1.41 -3.44
CA LEU A 225 12.58 2.13 -2.27
C LEU A 225 11.19 1.63 -1.87
N ASN A 226 10.89 1.69 -0.57
CA ASN A 226 9.55 1.39 -0.09
C ASN A 226 8.63 2.58 -0.39
N GLN A 227 7.66 2.38 -1.29
CA GLN A 227 6.75 3.44 -1.73
C GLN A 227 5.94 4.05 -0.58
N LYS A 228 5.57 3.24 0.43
CA LYS A 228 4.81 3.70 1.60
C LYS A 228 5.66 4.62 2.47
N GLN A 229 6.92 4.26 2.66
CA GLN A 229 7.89 5.08 3.42
C GLN A 229 8.12 6.43 2.74
N LEU A 230 8.32 6.44 1.42
CA LEU A 230 8.52 7.67 0.66
C LEU A 230 7.33 8.63 0.75
N ALA A 231 6.09 8.10 0.68
CA ALA A 231 4.90 8.92 0.85
C ALA A 231 4.85 9.56 2.25
N ILE A 232 5.15 8.79 3.31
CA ILE A 232 5.19 9.28 4.69
C ILE A 232 6.28 10.33 4.89
N GLU A 233 7.48 10.10 4.38
CA GLU A 233 8.59 11.07 4.46
C GLU A 233 8.25 12.37 3.75
N THR A 234 7.64 12.29 2.57
CA THR A 234 7.21 13.48 1.82
C THR A 234 6.13 14.27 2.58
N VAL A 235 5.19 13.57 3.22
CA VAL A 235 4.19 14.22 4.09
C VAL A 235 4.85 14.86 5.31
N ARG A 236 5.80 14.17 5.94
CA ARG A 236 6.57 14.69 7.08
C ARG A 236 7.27 16.00 6.70
N ASP A 237 7.96 16.01 5.56
CA ASP A 237 8.70 17.18 5.07
C ASP A 237 7.76 18.34 4.72
N ALA A 238 6.60 18.06 4.11
CA ALA A 238 5.58 19.07 3.84
C ALA A 238 5.01 19.67 5.12
N ARG A 239 4.69 18.84 6.12
CA ARG A 239 4.15 19.29 7.41
C ARG A 239 5.17 20.08 8.23
N ALA A 240 6.46 19.74 8.14
CA ALA A 240 7.54 20.52 8.75
C ALA A 240 7.59 21.97 8.20
N GLN A 241 7.04 22.20 7.01
CA GLN A 241 6.93 23.53 6.38
C GLN A 241 5.56 24.19 6.62
N GLY A 242 4.74 23.63 7.53
CA GLY A 242 3.40 24.14 7.81
C GLY A 242 2.38 23.87 6.70
N VAL A 243 2.65 22.92 5.79
CA VAL A 243 1.68 22.49 4.78
C VAL A 243 0.80 21.40 5.38
N GLU A 244 -0.52 21.57 5.27
CA GLU A 244 -1.47 20.51 5.62
C GLU A 244 -1.38 19.38 4.58
N ALA A 245 -0.69 18.30 4.92
CA ALA A 245 -0.45 17.17 4.04
C ALA A 245 -0.88 15.83 4.67
N TYR A 246 -1.26 14.90 3.80
CA TYR A 246 -1.75 13.55 4.12
C TYR A 246 -1.12 12.52 3.19
N TYR A 247 -1.01 11.27 3.66
CA TYR A 247 -0.67 10.13 2.81
C TYR A 247 -1.89 9.25 2.58
N TYR A 248 -1.92 8.59 1.43
CA TYR A 248 -2.76 7.42 1.19
C TYR A 248 -1.85 6.24 0.83
N LEU A 249 -1.87 5.17 1.63
CA LEU A 249 -1.05 3.98 1.38
C LEU A 249 -1.87 2.92 0.65
N GLY A 250 -1.68 2.82 -0.66
CA GLY A 250 -2.16 1.69 -1.46
C GLY A 250 -1.08 0.65 -1.71
N ASP A 251 -1.50 -0.55 -2.12
CA ASP A 251 -0.58 -1.64 -2.46
C ASP A 251 0.13 -1.39 -3.80
N GLU A 252 -0.60 -0.90 -4.81
CA GLU A 252 -0.03 -0.57 -6.13
C GLU A 252 0.63 0.81 -6.17
N MET A 253 0.15 1.75 -5.37
CA MET A 253 0.69 3.11 -5.31
C MET A 253 0.38 3.76 -3.97
N SER A 254 1.34 4.51 -3.44
CA SER A 254 1.15 5.38 -2.27
C SER A 254 1.13 6.84 -2.73
N GLN A 255 0.14 7.60 -2.31
CA GLN A 255 -0.09 8.97 -2.76
C GLN A 255 0.21 9.99 -1.67
N VAL A 256 0.64 11.18 -2.08
CA VAL A 256 0.81 12.35 -1.23
C VAL A 256 -0.24 13.37 -1.61
N CYS A 257 -0.97 13.82 -0.61
CA CYS A 257 -2.16 14.63 -0.73
C CYS A 257 -1.99 15.92 0.07
N ILE A 258 -2.42 17.06 -0.49
CA ILE A 258 -2.36 18.37 0.16
C ILE A 258 -3.77 18.91 0.39
N GLY A 259 -3.99 19.35 1.63
CA GLY A 259 -5.21 19.96 2.13
C GLY A 259 -6.41 19.02 2.10
N ALA A 260 -7.49 19.43 2.76
CA ALA A 260 -8.72 18.68 2.79
C ALA A 260 -9.92 19.63 2.89
N TRP A 261 -10.81 19.59 1.91
CA TRP A 261 -11.91 20.57 1.78
C TRP A 261 -13.28 19.89 1.80
N PRO A 262 -14.32 20.58 2.31
CA PRO A 262 -15.68 20.04 2.34
C PRO A 262 -16.25 19.88 0.93
N ARG A 263 -17.34 19.11 0.81
CA ARG A 263 -17.99 18.86 -0.49
C ARG A 263 -18.36 20.13 -1.25
N SER A 264 -18.76 21.18 -0.53
CA SER A 264 -19.14 22.49 -1.10
C SER A 264 -17.98 23.26 -1.75
N ALA A 265 -16.73 22.84 -1.54
CA ALA A 265 -15.57 23.50 -2.13
C ALA A 265 -15.49 23.34 -3.66
N ILE A 266 -16.16 22.33 -4.20
CA ILE A 266 -16.28 22.08 -5.63
C ILE A 266 -17.75 21.93 -5.97
N LYS A 267 -18.19 22.70 -6.96
CA LYS A 267 -19.49 22.54 -7.58
C LYS A 267 -19.32 21.59 -8.75
N ALA A 268 -19.90 20.40 -8.66
CA ALA A 268 -20.10 19.58 -9.83
C ALA A 268 -21.08 20.35 -10.73
N GLN A 269 -20.59 20.85 -11.86
CA GLN A 269 -21.46 21.48 -12.83
C GLN A 269 -22.31 20.36 -13.41
N GLU A 270 -23.55 20.26 -12.94
CA GLU A 270 -24.60 19.54 -13.66
C GLU A 270 -24.62 20.17 -15.05
N ARG A 271 -24.00 19.50 -16.02
CA ARG A 271 -24.17 19.89 -17.40
C ARG A 271 -25.63 19.66 -17.67
N ALA A 272 -26.39 20.75 -17.64
CA ALA A 272 -27.82 20.76 -17.84
C ALA A 272 -28.12 19.83 -19.01
N ALA A 273 -29.06 18.92 -18.80
CA ALA A 273 -29.57 18.00 -19.81
C ALA A 273 -30.00 18.72 -21.13
N ALA A 274 -30.03 20.06 -21.13
CA ALA A 274 -30.26 20.98 -22.24
C ALA A 274 -29.41 20.71 -23.50
N GLU A 275 -28.12 20.36 -23.42
CA GLU A 275 -27.33 20.03 -24.65
C GLU A 275 -27.76 18.70 -25.30
N THR A 276 -28.50 17.86 -24.58
CA THR A 276 -29.04 16.60 -25.13
C THR A 276 -30.36 16.82 -25.86
N ALA A 277 -31.12 17.87 -25.51
CA ALA A 277 -32.41 18.18 -26.14
C ALA A 277 -32.26 18.75 -27.57
N GLU A 278 -31.26 19.59 -27.83
CA GLU A 278 -31.02 20.14 -29.17
C GLU A 278 -30.29 19.19 -30.14
N SER A 279 -29.71 18.09 -29.62
CA SER A 279 -29.13 17.03 -30.45
C SER A 279 -30.17 16.06 -31.03
N GLY A 280 -31.45 16.19 -30.67
CA GLY A 280 -32.54 15.32 -31.13
C GLY A 280 -32.86 15.37 -32.64
N ARG A 281 -32.09 16.14 -33.44
CA ARG A 281 -32.27 16.25 -34.90
C ARG A 281 -31.07 15.82 -35.74
N THR A 282 -29.94 15.47 -35.15
CA THR A 282 -28.80 14.93 -35.90
C THR A 282 -28.58 13.47 -35.52
N ASN A 283 -28.89 12.56 -36.46
CA ASN A 283 -28.73 11.10 -36.38
C ASN A 283 -27.26 10.67 -36.23
N SER A 284 -26.53 11.17 -35.24
CA SER A 284 -25.23 10.60 -34.90
C SER A 284 -25.46 9.41 -33.97
N ASN A 285 -25.44 8.21 -34.54
CA ASN A 285 -25.46 6.91 -33.85
C ASN A 285 -24.16 6.71 -33.04
N LYS A 286 -23.87 7.62 -32.10
CA LYS A 286 -22.70 7.56 -31.22
C LYS A 286 -23.14 7.06 -29.85
N GLU A 287 -22.48 6.03 -29.37
CA GLU A 287 -22.72 5.46 -28.04
C GLU A 287 -22.30 6.48 -26.96
N LEU A 288 -23.09 6.63 -25.90
CA LEU A 288 -22.74 7.52 -24.79
C LEU A 288 -21.80 6.77 -23.83
N TYR A 289 -20.59 7.30 -23.63
CA TYR A 289 -19.67 6.80 -22.60
C TYR A 289 -19.75 7.72 -21.38
N VAL A 290 -20.46 7.27 -20.34
CA VAL A 290 -20.56 8.00 -19.07
C VAL A 290 -19.47 7.47 -18.14
N SER A 291 -18.49 8.32 -17.84
CA SER A 291 -17.47 7.98 -16.86
C SER A 291 -17.84 8.60 -15.52
N THR A 292 -17.95 7.78 -14.48
CA THR A 292 -18.09 8.24 -13.09
C THR A 292 -16.82 8.93 -12.60
N THR A 293 -15.70 8.62 -13.24
CA THR A 293 -14.39 9.21 -12.96
C THR A 293 -14.01 10.15 -14.11
N PRO A 294 -13.55 11.38 -13.86
CA PRO A 294 -13.08 12.26 -14.91
C PRO A 294 -11.96 11.61 -15.72
N LEU A 295 -12.12 11.57 -17.04
CA LEU A 295 -11.15 11.00 -17.95
C LEU A 295 -9.99 11.96 -18.20
N SER A 296 -8.78 11.45 -18.44
CA SER A 296 -7.66 12.31 -18.86
C SER A 296 -8.02 13.01 -20.15
N ALA A 297 -7.42 14.19 -20.37
CA ALA A 297 -7.54 14.87 -21.66
C ALA A 297 -7.17 13.92 -22.81
N GLU A 298 -6.17 13.05 -22.63
CA GLU A 298 -5.74 12.03 -23.59
C GLU A 298 -6.78 10.92 -23.79
N ALA A 299 -7.31 10.32 -22.71
CA ALA A 299 -8.33 9.27 -22.79
C ALA A 299 -9.61 9.79 -23.43
N ARG A 300 -10.02 11.00 -23.04
CA ARG A 300 -11.15 11.71 -23.62
C ARG A 300 -10.93 11.98 -25.10
N ARG A 301 -9.76 12.54 -25.48
CA ARG A 301 -9.39 12.74 -26.89
C ARG A 301 -9.39 11.43 -27.67
N THR A 302 -8.93 10.34 -27.07
CA THR A 302 -8.86 9.02 -27.74
C THR A 302 -10.25 8.45 -27.98
N LEU A 303 -11.12 8.51 -26.96
CA LEU A 303 -12.52 8.09 -27.06
C LEU A 303 -13.30 8.98 -28.04
N GLU A 304 -13.09 10.30 -28.02
CA GLU A 304 -13.72 11.24 -28.95
C GLU A 304 -13.20 11.07 -30.39
N LYS A 305 -11.89 10.87 -30.58
CA LYS A 305 -11.25 10.61 -31.89
C LYS A 305 -11.73 9.30 -32.52
N SER A 306 -12.09 8.31 -31.70
CA SER A 306 -12.68 7.07 -32.22
C SER A 306 -13.98 7.31 -33.01
N GLY A 307 -14.63 8.47 -32.80
CA GLY A 307 -15.91 8.81 -33.41
C GLY A 307 -17.09 7.99 -32.88
N LYS A 308 -16.82 6.90 -32.15
CA LYS A 308 -17.81 5.95 -31.64
C LYS A 308 -18.51 6.44 -30.37
N TYR A 309 -17.77 7.14 -29.51
CA TYR A 309 -18.27 7.51 -28.18
C TYR A 309 -18.44 9.03 -28.01
N LYS A 310 -19.56 9.44 -27.43
CA LYS A 310 -19.71 10.76 -26.82
C LYS A 310 -19.34 10.61 -25.35
N VAL A 311 -18.22 11.22 -24.94
CA VAL A 311 -17.72 11.12 -23.57
C VAL A 311 -18.42 12.13 -22.67
N PHE A 312 -19.05 11.65 -21.61
CA PHE A 312 -19.62 12.47 -20.54
C PHE A 312 -18.78 12.33 -19.27
N ALA A 313 -18.09 13.42 -18.91
CA ALA A 313 -17.35 13.54 -17.66
C ALA A 313 -17.83 14.83 -16.96
N PRO A 314 -18.13 14.78 -15.64
CA PRO A 314 -18.61 15.95 -14.90
C PRO A 314 -17.53 17.04 -14.91
N LYS A 315 -17.92 18.28 -15.24
CA LYS A 315 -17.03 19.44 -15.13
C LYS A 315 -17.05 19.89 -13.68
N LEU A 316 -15.88 19.87 -13.04
CA LEU A 316 -15.72 20.31 -11.67
C LEU A 316 -15.32 21.79 -11.67
N GLU A 317 -16.06 22.62 -10.93
CA GLU A 317 -15.75 24.03 -10.75
C GLU A 317 -15.34 24.28 -9.30
N VAL A 318 -14.11 24.75 -9.08
CA VAL A 318 -13.59 25.08 -7.75
C VAL A 318 -14.24 26.36 -7.25
N GLN A 319 -15.03 26.27 -6.19
CA GLN A 319 -15.72 27.42 -5.56
C GLN A 319 -14.91 27.99 -4.39
N ASN A 320 -14.11 27.16 -3.73
CA ASN A 320 -13.35 27.58 -2.56
C ASN A 320 -12.04 28.29 -2.97
N PRO A 321 -11.81 29.55 -2.55
CA PRO A 321 -10.62 30.32 -2.94
C PRO A 321 -9.33 29.80 -2.30
N ASP A 322 -9.41 29.20 -1.11
CA ASP A 322 -8.27 28.58 -0.44
C ASP A 322 -7.81 27.31 -1.17
N LEU A 323 -8.76 26.48 -1.60
CA LEU A 323 -8.49 25.34 -2.49
C LEU A 323 -7.82 25.80 -3.78
N LEU A 324 -8.37 26.83 -4.44
CA LEU A 324 -7.79 27.35 -5.69
C LEU A 324 -6.36 27.87 -5.48
N ARG A 325 -6.11 28.63 -4.40
CA ARG A 325 -4.78 29.12 -4.06
C ARG A 325 -3.80 27.98 -3.81
N THR A 326 -4.24 26.97 -3.06
CA THR A 326 -3.42 25.79 -2.74
C THR A 326 -3.11 24.99 -4.00
N TRP A 327 -4.08 24.82 -4.90
CA TRP A 327 -3.85 24.16 -6.19
C TRP A 327 -2.84 24.93 -7.05
N GLN A 328 -2.97 26.25 -7.17
CA GLN A 328 -1.99 27.05 -7.91
C GLN A 328 -0.58 26.96 -7.31
N LYS A 329 -0.48 26.85 -5.96
CA LYS A 329 0.80 26.66 -5.27
C LYS A 329 1.41 25.28 -5.53
N PHE A 330 0.60 24.23 -5.58
CA PHE A 330 1.04 22.84 -5.80
C PHE A 330 0.58 22.34 -7.15
N LYS A 331 0.93 23.06 -8.21
CA LYS A 331 0.42 22.80 -9.56
C LYS A 331 0.96 21.52 -10.19
N GLU A 332 2.16 21.07 -9.81
CA GLU A 332 2.84 19.95 -10.47
C GLU A 332 2.53 18.60 -9.81
N TYR A 333 2.45 17.55 -10.62
CA TYR A 333 2.31 16.17 -10.18
C TYR A 333 3.63 15.41 -10.36
N ALA A 334 4.11 14.79 -9.28
CA ALA A 334 5.30 13.97 -9.27
C ALA A 334 4.99 12.46 -9.23
N VAL A 335 5.83 11.67 -9.89
CA VAL A 335 5.85 10.20 -9.75
C VAL A 335 7.25 9.77 -9.36
N ASP A 336 7.38 9.03 -8.27
CA ASP A 336 8.64 8.51 -7.74
C ASP A 336 9.70 9.62 -7.50
N GLY A 337 9.26 10.81 -7.09
CA GLY A 337 10.13 11.98 -6.86
C GLY A 337 10.53 12.77 -8.12
N TYR A 338 9.94 12.47 -9.28
CA TYR A 338 10.19 13.17 -10.54
C TYR A 338 8.90 13.81 -11.08
N VAL A 339 8.97 15.06 -11.57
CA VAL A 339 7.81 15.70 -12.19
C VAL A 339 7.46 14.92 -13.45
N LYS A 340 6.23 14.43 -13.52
CA LYS A 340 5.77 13.71 -14.70
C LYS A 340 5.56 14.74 -15.81
N VAL A 341 6.13 14.50 -16.98
CA VAL A 341 5.96 15.37 -18.15
C VAL A 341 5.09 14.64 -19.17
N ASP A 342 4.06 15.33 -19.66
CA ASP A 342 3.19 14.82 -20.71
C ASP A 342 3.99 14.64 -22.01
N LYS A 343 3.88 13.46 -22.63
CA LYS A 343 4.71 13.10 -23.79
C LYS A 343 4.34 13.88 -25.05
N GLU A 344 3.09 14.32 -25.19
CA GLU A 344 2.60 15.03 -26.36
C GLU A 344 2.94 16.53 -26.29
N THR A 345 2.74 17.12 -25.12
CA THR A 345 2.88 18.58 -24.92
C THR A 345 4.23 18.99 -24.37
N ASN A 346 5.01 18.03 -23.84
CA ASN A 346 6.24 18.28 -23.09
C ASN A 346 6.05 19.26 -21.92
N GLN A 347 4.83 19.36 -21.39
CA GLN A 347 4.51 20.17 -20.21
C GLN A 347 4.44 19.29 -18.96
N PRO A 348 4.80 19.83 -17.77
CA PRO A 348 4.54 19.17 -16.50
C PRO A 348 3.08 18.74 -16.38
N GLN A 349 2.84 17.50 -15.98
CA GLN A 349 1.52 17.02 -15.63
C GLN A 349 1.07 17.76 -14.38
N GLU A 350 -0.15 18.31 -14.44
CA GLU A 350 -0.73 19.05 -13.33
C GLU A 350 -1.20 18.11 -12.22
N SER A 351 -1.14 18.59 -10.98
CA SER A 351 -1.82 17.99 -9.83
C SER A 351 -3.33 17.99 -10.07
N PHE A 352 -4.02 17.07 -9.41
CA PHE A 352 -5.44 16.85 -9.65
C PHE A 352 -6.18 16.69 -8.32
N LEU A 353 -7.47 17.01 -8.33
CA LEU A 353 -8.34 16.75 -7.19
C LEU A 353 -8.62 15.27 -7.08
N ALA A 354 -8.74 14.74 -5.87
CA ALA A 354 -9.29 13.41 -5.65
C ALA A 354 -10.34 13.46 -4.54
N GLU A 355 -11.29 12.54 -4.61
CA GLU A 355 -12.18 12.31 -3.49
C GLU A 355 -11.43 11.57 -2.38
N ILE A 356 -11.59 12.04 -1.15
CA ILE A 356 -11.05 11.40 0.05
C ILE A 356 -11.74 10.04 0.21
N PRO A 357 -10.98 8.92 0.28
CA PRO A 357 -11.56 7.59 0.42
C PRO A 357 -12.41 7.54 1.69
N LYS A 358 -13.68 7.18 1.53
CA LYS A 358 -14.58 6.95 2.67
C LYS A 358 -14.68 5.45 2.86
N THR A 359 -14.42 4.98 4.07
CA THR A 359 -14.74 3.61 4.47
C THR A 359 -16.24 3.44 4.30
N GLN A 360 -16.67 2.85 3.19
CA GLN A 360 -18.08 2.49 3.03
C GLN A 360 -18.33 1.41 4.08
N THR A 361 -19.02 1.79 5.15
CA THR A 361 -19.57 0.80 6.07
C THR A 361 -20.67 0.11 5.30
N THR A 362 -20.34 -1.02 4.67
CA THR A 362 -21.31 -1.84 3.97
C THR A 362 -22.31 -2.32 5.01
N MET A 363 -23.44 -1.63 5.14
CA MET A 363 -24.53 -1.95 6.08
C MET A 363 -25.23 -3.29 5.76
N LEU A 364 -24.78 -4.00 4.71
CA LEU A 364 -25.32 -5.25 4.23
C LEU A 364 -24.56 -6.46 4.82
N SER A 365 -24.41 -6.52 6.14
CA SER A 365 -23.85 -7.70 6.83
C SER A 365 -24.98 -8.56 7.39
N GLY A 366 -25.72 -9.22 6.48
CA GLY A 366 -26.67 -10.30 6.79
C GLY A 366 -26.14 -11.70 6.43
N THR A 367 -25.00 -11.79 5.74
CA THR A 367 -24.39 -13.07 5.34
C THR A 367 -22.85 -12.93 5.38
N PRO A 368 -22.13 -13.87 6.00
CA PRO A 368 -20.68 -13.81 6.13
C PRO A 368 -20.00 -14.22 4.82
N ASP A 369 -19.99 -13.34 3.83
CA ASP A 369 -19.08 -13.46 2.68
C ASP A 369 -17.86 -12.57 2.93
N THR A 370 -16.75 -13.23 3.24
CA THR A 370 -15.51 -12.59 3.71
C THR A 370 -14.55 -12.44 2.55
N SER A 371 -14.84 -11.48 1.67
CA SER A 371 -13.82 -10.90 0.81
C SER A 371 -13.17 -9.78 1.59
N ALA A 372 -11.85 -9.83 1.82
CA ALA A 372 -11.11 -8.66 2.23
C ALA A 372 -11.42 -7.57 1.19
N THR A 373 -12.22 -6.57 1.57
CA THR A 373 -12.50 -5.44 0.70
C THR A 373 -11.19 -4.75 0.44
N GLU A 374 -10.66 -4.98 -0.75
CA GLU A 374 -9.63 -4.15 -1.37
C GLU A 374 -10.09 -2.71 -1.18
N GLN A 375 -9.38 -1.98 -0.32
CA GLN A 375 -9.73 -0.62 0.03
C GLN A 375 -9.54 0.20 -1.24
N ALA A 376 -10.65 0.62 -1.83
CA ALA A 376 -10.63 1.35 -3.08
C ALA A 376 -9.70 2.56 -2.91
N ALA A 377 -8.69 2.62 -3.79
CA ALA A 377 -7.86 3.81 -3.93
C ALA A 377 -8.76 5.06 -4.01
N PRO A 378 -8.34 6.22 -3.46
CA PRO A 378 -9.08 7.47 -3.65
C PRO A 378 -9.47 7.52 -5.12
N THR A 379 -10.76 7.72 -5.42
CA THR A 379 -11.22 7.68 -6.81
C THR A 379 -10.44 8.74 -7.57
N VAL A 380 -9.43 8.26 -8.29
CA VAL A 380 -8.41 9.10 -8.89
C VAL A 380 -9.06 9.75 -10.10
N ILE A 381 -9.27 11.05 -10.03
CA ILE A 381 -9.84 11.86 -11.11
C ILE A 381 -8.84 12.04 -12.29
N ASN A 382 -7.61 11.50 -12.17
CA ASN A 382 -6.65 11.02 -13.20
C ASN A 382 -5.28 10.74 -12.58
N PRO A 383 -4.41 9.81 -13.06
CA PRO A 383 -4.36 9.23 -14.40
C PRO A 383 -4.34 7.69 -14.44
N ILE A 384 -4.57 7.17 -15.65
CA ILE A 384 -4.30 5.80 -16.11
C ILE A 384 -3.01 5.21 -15.50
N ALA A 385 -3.12 4.03 -14.90
CA ALA A 385 -1.99 3.22 -14.44
C ALA A 385 -0.98 3.03 -15.60
N PRO A 386 0.34 3.11 -15.35
CA PRO A 386 1.33 3.00 -16.41
C PRO A 386 1.22 1.62 -17.08
N ASN A 387 0.86 1.61 -18.35
CA ASN A 387 1.01 0.43 -19.20
C ASN A 387 2.53 0.14 -19.28
N ALA A 388 2.98 -0.93 -18.64
CA ALA A 388 4.39 -1.19 -18.33
C ALA A 388 5.30 -1.55 -19.54
N ASN A 389 4.85 -1.31 -20.78
CA ASN A 389 5.49 -1.84 -21.99
C ASN A 389 6.07 -0.81 -22.98
N THR A 390 6.23 0.47 -22.63
CA THR A 390 6.96 1.40 -23.51
C THR A 390 8.47 1.32 -23.30
N GLY A 391 9.11 0.34 -23.94
CA GLY A 391 10.57 0.29 -24.14
C GLY A 391 11.04 1.43 -25.03
N GLY A 392 11.75 2.40 -24.46
CA GLY A 392 12.32 3.55 -25.16
C GLY A 392 13.70 3.24 -25.75
N ARG A 393 13.83 3.40 -27.07
CA ARG A 393 15.09 3.30 -27.83
C ARG A 393 15.98 4.50 -27.52
N LEU A 394 17.17 4.25 -26.95
CA LEU A 394 18.21 5.26 -26.72
C LEU A 394 18.75 5.80 -28.06
N ARG A 395 18.54 7.10 -28.33
CA ARG A 395 19.35 7.83 -29.32
C ARG A 395 20.58 8.38 -28.60
N ARG A 396 21.78 7.97 -29.06
CA ARG A 396 23.04 8.62 -28.68
C ARG A 396 23.04 10.03 -29.27
N VAL A 397 23.35 11.02 -28.43
CA VAL A 397 23.80 12.33 -28.88
C VAL A 397 25.31 12.34 -28.64
N THR A 398 26.08 12.38 -29.72
CA THR A 398 27.54 12.60 -29.72
C THR A 398 27.80 14.10 -29.46
N PRO A 399 28.96 14.45 -28.87
CA PRO A 399 29.17 15.69 -28.12
C PRO A 399 29.07 16.98 -28.92
#